data_AF-A0A7Y3EDB4-F1
#
_entry.id   AF-A0A7Y3EDB4-F1
#
_cell.length_a   1.000
_cell.length_b   1.000
_cell.length_c   1.000
_cell.angle_alpha   90.00
_cell.angle_beta   90.00
_cell.angle_gamma   90.00
#
_symmetry.space_group_name_H-M   'P 1'
#
loop_
_entity.id
_entity.type
_entity.pdbx_description
1 polymer ?
#
loop_
_entity_poly.entity_id
_entity_poly.type
_entity_poly.pdbx_seq_one_letter_code
_entity_poly.pdbx_strand_id
1 'polypeptide(L)'
;MTQGPPDPAGALAGLDGLDVGPERPPRSPRGAVALSLSPAAAERIRNEIARAGGREVCFLARVTEGREVVDARAVARGNHAAVLAAAQDEPHGGVMIHNHPSGTLEPSDADLGVAARLWEQGLGTAIVDNGAREMYVVVEPPEPRERRLLDPAALEAVVAPGGALAARHADYEDRPGQREMIRRVAESYNDGGVLLAEAGTGTGKSLAYLLPAARWALDNEERTVVSTATINLQAQLAAKDLPLVASVLGGDPDGSELSWALVKGRGNYISIRRLGLADAGAPELFETDRSEELRALREWVDGTDDGSLADLPVVPSPDVWDEVRSDPDICLRARCPHFQRCFYQQSRRRAASARVVVVNHHLLFTDLAVRRATQNWTQAAVLPPWRHVILDEAHNVEDAATSHLGVEVTRSGLYRMLSRLDRRGKGVLAAVQDAAGRDEGRPMELRRRIEERVRPAVDEARAALDLFFDVIEPLVPGGGAEGGAVRIVDREKEVPGSDRVLRDQVIDEPIARDDVRERLRSLLGALRTLERELGGVRGRIEESE
;
A
#
# COMPACT_ATOMS: atom_id res chain seq x y z
N MET A 1 18.68 -43.50 9.32
CA MET A 1 19.90 -42.72 9.56
C MET A 1 19.46 -41.35 10.05
N THR A 2 19.79 -41.04 11.30
CA THR A 2 19.38 -39.82 12.02
C THR A 2 20.08 -38.58 11.45
N GLN A 3 19.30 -37.57 11.03
CA GLN A 3 19.80 -36.21 10.82
C GLN A 3 19.04 -35.28 11.77
N GLY A 4 19.79 -34.53 12.59
CA GLY A 4 19.26 -33.57 13.55
C GLY A 4 18.74 -32.28 12.89
N PRO A 5 18.12 -31.38 13.67
CA PRO A 5 17.50 -30.17 13.14
C PRO A 5 18.55 -29.22 12.54
N PRO A 6 18.21 -28.47 11.48
CA PRO A 6 19.16 -27.59 10.81
C PRO A 6 19.46 -26.34 11.66
N ASP A 7 20.72 -25.94 11.57
CA ASP A 7 21.32 -24.73 12.17
C ASP A 7 20.64 -23.44 11.65
N PRO A 8 20.21 -22.51 12.51
CA PRO A 8 19.56 -21.26 12.11
C PRO A 8 20.50 -20.28 11.35
N ALA A 9 21.79 -20.56 11.22
CA ALA A 9 22.73 -19.73 10.47
C ALA A 9 22.73 -19.96 8.93
N GLY A 10 21.98 -20.95 8.43
CA GLY A 10 21.96 -21.29 6.99
C GLY A 10 21.02 -20.46 6.10
N ALA A 11 20.18 -19.58 6.65
CA ALA A 11 19.12 -18.88 5.90
C ALA A 11 19.60 -17.64 5.09
N LEU A 12 20.91 -17.38 5.02
CA LEU A 12 21.49 -16.28 4.25
C LEU A 12 22.38 -16.73 3.07
N ALA A 13 22.58 -18.03 2.88
CA ALA A 13 23.36 -18.58 1.77
C ALA A 13 22.43 -19.10 0.66
N GLY A 14 21.88 -18.18 -0.14
CA GLY A 14 20.99 -18.52 -1.24
C GLY A 14 20.68 -17.38 -2.22
N LEU A 15 21.46 -16.30 -2.19
CA LEU A 15 21.39 -15.19 -3.15
C LEU A 15 22.51 -15.25 -4.20
N ASP A 16 23.32 -16.32 -4.20
CA ASP A 16 24.36 -16.56 -5.20
C ASP A 16 23.74 -17.26 -6.42
N GLY A 17 23.08 -16.48 -7.27
CA GLY A 17 22.47 -16.99 -8.50
C GLY A 17 21.75 -15.98 -9.37
N LEU A 18 21.81 -14.69 -9.04
CA LEU A 18 21.50 -13.63 -9.99
C LEU A 18 22.73 -13.45 -10.87
N ASP A 19 22.81 -14.21 -11.95
CA ASP A 19 23.66 -13.87 -13.09
C ASP A 19 23.04 -12.66 -13.80
N VAL A 20 23.07 -11.51 -13.12
CA VAL A 20 23.05 -10.20 -13.76
C VAL A 20 24.38 -10.13 -14.49
N GLY A 21 24.38 -10.53 -15.77
CA GLY A 21 25.51 -10.29 -16.65
C GLY A 21 26.00 -8.86 -16.45
N PRO A 22 27.32 -8.59 -16.49
CA PRO A 22 27.92 -7.45 -15.81
C PRO A 22 27.30 -6.15 -16.29
N GLU A 23 26.28 -5.67 -15.58
CA GLU A 23 25.92 -4.28 -15.59
C GLU A 23 27.19 -3.61 -15.14
N ARG A 24 27.79 -2.86 -16.07
CA ARG A 24 28.91 -1.99 -15.75
C ARG A 24 28.50 -1.27 -14.47
N PRO A 25 29.30 -1.32 -13.39
CA PRO A 25 29.05 -0.47 -12.25
C PRO A 25 28.82 0.94 -12.81
N PRO A 26 27.82 1.69 -12.31
CA PRO A 26 27.59 3.05 -12.78
C PRO A 26 28.96 3.72 -12.82
N ARG A 27 29.37 4.12 -14.02
CA ARG A 27 30.69 4.73 -14.20
C ARG A 27 30.72 5.87 -13.19
N SER A 28 31.59 5.78 -12.18
CA SER A 28 31.92 6.94 -11.36
C SER A 28 32.13 8.09 -12.35
N PRO A 29 31.38 9.21 -12.26
CA PRO A 29 31.41 10.23 -13.29
C PRO A 29 32.86 10.67 -13.40
N ARG A 30 33.50 10.36 -14.53
CA ARG A 30 34.86 10.80 -14.81
C ARG A 30 34.79 12.32 -14.89
N GLY A 31 35.14 12.98 -13.78
CA GLY A 31 35.06 14.44 -13.61
C GLY A 31 34.21 14.95 -12.45
N ALA A 32 33.65 14.11 -11.57
CA ALA A 32 32.86 14.58 -10.42
C ALA A 32 33.72 15.42 -9.47
N VAL A 33 33.35 16.69 -9.28
CA VAL A 33 33.94 17.58 -8.28
C VAL A 33 33.66 16.98 -6.89
N ALA A 34 34.73 16.77 -6.11
CA ALA A 34 34.62 16.26 -4.74
C ALA A 34 33.85 17.24 -3.87
N LEU A 35 33.00 16.72 -2.97
CA LEU A 35 32.27 17.56 -2.02
C LEU A 35 33.27 18.33 -1.14
N SER A 36 33.10 19.64 -1.03
CA SER A 36 34.01 20.52 -0.27
C SER A 36 33.26 21.49 0.63
N LEU A 37 33.89 21.98 1.69
CA LEU A 37 33.31 23.01 2.55
C LEU A 37 33.62 24.40 1.99
N SER A 38 32.61 25.26 1.87
CA SER A 38 32.86 26.68 1.62
C SER A 38 33.62 27.31 2.80
N PRO A 39 34.45 28.36 2.57
CA PRO A 39 35.16 29.05 3.64
C PRO A 39 34.23 29.53 4.77
N ALA A 40 33.04 30.01 4.40
CA ALA A 40 32.02 30.47 5.34
C ALA A 40 31.39 29.32 6.15
N ALA A 41 31.07 28.18 5.51
CA ALA A 41 30.56 27.01 6.21
C ALA A 41 31.61 26.43 7.17
N ALA A 42 32.86 26.31 6.74
CA ALA A 42 33.96 25.83 7.57
C ALA A 42 34.18 26.73 8.80
N GLU A 43 34.13 28.06 8.62
CA GLU A 43 34.22 29.01 9.73
C GLU A 43 33.05 28.86 10.72
N ARG A 44 31.84 28.72 10.21
CA ARG A 44 30.64 28.57 11.04
C ARG A 44 30.67 27.25 11.85
N ILE A 45 31.06 26.15 11.21
CA ILE A 45 31.23 24.84 11.87
C ILE A 45 32.28 24.95 12.99
N ARG A 46 33.48 25.49 12.69
CA ARG A 46 34.53 25.71 13.70
C ARG A 46 34.03 26.50 14.91
N ASN A 47 33.35 27.60 14.66
CA ASN A 47 32.88 28.49 15.72
C ASN A 47 31.85 27.81 16.62
N GLU A 48 30.94 27.01 16.06
CA GLU A 48 29.95 26.27 16.83
C GLU A 48 30.56 25.11 17.63
N ILE A 49 31.53 24.39 17.08
CA ILE A 49 32.28 23.36 17.81
C ILE A 49 33.07 23.98 18.96
N ALA A 50 33.73 25.12 18.73
CA ALA A 50 34.46 25.84 19.75
C ALA A 50 33.53 26.32 20.89
N ARG A 51 32.34 26.84 20.54
CA ARG A 51 31.30 27.21 21.52
C ARG A 51 30.81 26.01 22.33
N ALA A 52 30.76 24.82 21.72
CA ALA A 52 30.41 23.58 22.40
C ALA A 52 31.58 22.99 23.24
N GLY A 53 32.74 23.65 23.29
CA GLY A 53 33.91 23.18 24.03
C GLY A 53 34.57 21.95 23.40
N GLY A 54 34.53 21.81 22.08
CA GLY A 54 35.09 20.66 21.35
C GLY A 54 34.26 19.39 21.50
N ARG A 55 33.02 19.49 21.98
CA ARG A 55 32.04 18.40 21.94
C ARG A 55 31.53 18.19 20.54
N GLU A 56 30.89 17.06 20.34
CA GLU A 56 30.26 16.71 19.08
C GLU A 56 29.04 17.60 18.82
N VAL A 57 28.95 18.12 17.61
CA VAL A 57 27.89 19.01 17.14
C VAL A 57 27.41 18.48 15.80
N CYS A 58 26.10 18.33 15.66
CA CYS A 58 25.45 17.96 14.42
C CYS A 58 25.03 19.22 13.68
N PHE A 59 25.27 19.24 12.37
CA PHE A 59 24.94 20.31 11.45
C PHE A 59 24.10 19.77 10.31
N LEU A 60 23.21 20.61 9.77
CA LEU A 60 22.62 20.41 8.45
C LEU A 60 23.12 21.51 7.54
N ALA A 61 23.46 21.14 6.31
CA ALA A 61 24.01 22.04 5.34
C ALA A 61 23.50 21.73 3.94
N ARG A 62 23.40 22.78 3.14
CA ARG A 62 22.95 22.68 1.75
C ARG A 62 24.15 22.43 0.85
N VAL A 63 23.94 21.69 -0.24
CA VAL A 63 24.96 21.43 -1.25
C VAL A 63 24.60 22.20 -2.51
N THR A 64 25.57 22.91 -3.07
CA THR A 64 25.43 23.65 -4.35
C THR A 64 25.67 22.73 -5.55
N GLU A 65 25.31 23.17 -6.76
CA GLU A 65 25.63 22.46 -8.02
C GLU A 65 27.15 22.23 -8.18
N GLY A 66 27.97 23.16 -7.70
CA GLY A 66 29.43 23.06 -7.71
C GLY A 66 30.02 22.11 -6.67
N ARG A 67 29.17 21.34 -5.96
CA ARG A 67 29.56 20.39 -4.90
C ARG A 67 30.26 21.08 -3.72
N GLU A 68 29.89 22.33 -3.46
CA GLU A 68 30.31 23.08 -2.27
C GLU A 68 29.19 23.05 -1.21
N VAL A 69 29.56 22.76 0.03
CA VAL A 69 28.69 22.80 1.21
C VAL A 69 28.59 24.22 1.74
N VAL A 70 27.37 24.71 1.89
CA VAL A 70 27.03 26.06 2.32
C VAL A 70 25.99 26.04 3.44
N ASP A 71 25.82 27.18 4.11
CA ASP A 71 24.77 27.39 5.12
C ASP A 71 24.72 26.35 6.27
N ALA A 72 25.88 25.87 6.70
CA ALA A 72 25.98 24.87 7.77
C ALA A 72 25.37 25.38 9.10
N ARG A 73 24.21 24.85 9.46
CA ARG A 73 23.43 25.22 10.65
C ARG A 73 23.57 24.15 11.71
N ALA A 74 24.06 24.52 12.90
CA ALA A 74 24.10 23.61 14.05
C ALA A 74 22.66 23.28 14.50
N VAL A 75 22.32 22.00 14.54
CA VAL A 75 20.98 21.47 14.84
C VAL A 75 20.93 20.70 16.14
N ALA A 76 22.04 20.10 16.57
CA ALA A 76 22.15 19.46 17.88
C ALA A 76 23.57 19.61 18.44
N ARG A 77 23.68 19.68 19.76
CA ARG A 77 24.96 19.70 20.49
C ARG A 77 24.98 18.55 21.46
N GLY A 78 25.98 17.69 21.33
CA GLY A 78 26.15 16.47 22.09
C GLY A 78 27.17 16.61 23.21
N ASN A 79 27.78 15.48 23.53
CA ASN A 79 28.90 15.38 24.47
C ASN A 79 30.17 14.93 23.72
N HIS A 80 31.16 14.37 24.42
CA HIS A 80 32.40 13.90 23.79
C HIS A 80 32.29 12.50 23.16
N ALA A 81 31.14 11.86 23.28
CA ALA A 81 30.90 10.48 22.87
C ALA A 81 29.70 10.31 21.92
N ALA A 82 28.73 11.23 21.92
CA ALA A 82 27.56 11.15 21.06
C ALA A 82 26.87 12.51 20.86
N VAL A 83 26.22 12.65 19.70
CA VAL A 83 25.23 13.69 19.40
C VAL A 83 23.96 13.07 18.81
N LEU A 84 22.84 13.78 18.94
CA LEU A 84 21.60 13.40 18.25
C LEU A 84 21.70 13.76 16.76
N ALA A 85 21.46 12.79 15.89
CA ALA A 85 21.26 13.03 14.45
C ALA A 85 19.91 13.70 14.20
N ALA A 86 19.90 15.03 14.24
CA ALA A 86 18.71 15.86 14.05
C ALA A 86 18.65 16.34 12.59
N ALA A 87 17.96 15.62 11.71
CA ALA A 87 17.88 15.92 10.28
C ALA A 87 16.48 16.30 9.78
N GLN A 88 15.57 16.63 10.70
CA GLN A 88 14.25 17.12 10.33
C GLN A 88 14.38 18.44 9.54
N ASP A 89 13.57 18.57 8.50
CA ASP A 89 13.41 19.76 7.65
C ASP A 89 14.53 20.07 6.63
N GLU A 90 15.54 19.22 6.45
CA GLU A 90 16.55 19.44 5.40
C GLU A 90 16.05 18.96 4.02
N PRO A 91 16.23 19.75 2.94
CA PRO A 91 15.86 19.33 1.59
C PRO A 91 16.68 18.14 1.08
N HIS A 92 16.09 17.38 0.15
CA HIS A 92 16.80 16.32 -0.57
C HIS A 92 18.05 16.88 -1.26
N GLY A 93 19.17 16.16 -1.13
CA GLY A 93 20.49 16.58 -1.62
C GLY A 93 21.26 17.47 -0.64
N GLY A 94 20.71 17.75 0.55
CA GLY A 94 21.48 18.28 1.67
C GLY A 94 22.43 17.25 2.28
N VAL A 95 23.26 17.70 3.21
CA VAL A 95 24.23 16.85 3.93
C VAL A 95 24.13 17.09 5.44
N MET A 96 24.07 16.00 6.21
CA MET A 96 24.29 16.05 7.66
C MET A 96 25.78 15.96 7.94
N ILE A 97 26.28 16.86 8.77
CA ILE A 97 27.70 16.90 9.14
C ILE A 97 27.82 16.83 10.65
N HIS A 98 28.72 16.01 11.17
CA HIS A 98 29.11 16.08 12.58
C HIS A 98 30.63 16.04 12.74
N ASN A 99 31.13 16.51 13.88
CA ASN A 99 32.56 16.45 14.18
C ASN A 99 32.86 15.33 15.16
N HIS A 100 33.96 14.60 14.95
CA HIS A 100 34.48 13.73 16.01
C HIS A 100 35.36 14.54 16.97
N PRO A 101 35.04 14.58 18.29
CA PRO A 101 35.86 15.29 19.28
C PRO A 101 37.32 14.83 19.32
N SER A 102 37.59 13.57 18.97
CA SER A 102 38.93 12.98 18.85
C SER A 102 39.73 13.50 17.65
N GLY A 103 39.07 14.08 16.65
CA GLY A 103 39.66 14.45 15.37
C GLY A 103 39.87 13.27 14.40
N THR A 104 39.44 12.05 14.76
CA THR A 104 39.51 10.88 13.86
C THR A 104 38.26 10.82 13.00
N LEU A 105 38.41 10.83 11.67
CA LEU A 105 37.27 10.90 10.73
C LEU A 105 36.70 9.55 10.31
N GLU A 106 37.26 8.45 10.82
CA GLU A 106 36.75 7.10 10.56
C GLU A 106 35.35 6.93 11.19
N PRO A 107 34.34 6.51 10.41
CA PRO A 107 32.98 6.32 10.92
C PRO A 107 32.88 5.09 11.81
N SER A 108 32.14 5.20 12.91
CA SER A 108 31.73 4.09 13.76
C SER A 108 30.54 3.31 13.17
N ASP A 109 30.22 2.13 13.71
CA ASP A 109 29.02 1.38 13.33
C ASP A 109 27.72 2.19 13.54
N ALA A 110 27.69 3.05 14.55
CA ALA A 110 26.56 3.94 14.79
C ALA A 110 26.44 5.00 13.69
N ASP A 111 27.57 5.55 13.21
CA ASP A 111 27.60 6.49 12.09
C ASP A 111 27.10 5.84 10.81
N LEU A 112 27.51 4.59 10.54
CA LEU A 112 27.02 3.83 9.38
C LEU A 112 25.51 3.59 9.46
N GLY A 113 24.99 3.23 10.64
CA GLY A 113 23.55 3.06 10.85
C GLY A 113 22.75 4.35 10.68
N VAL A 114 23.29 5.47 11.15
CA VAL A 114 22.69 6.81 10.94
C VAL A 114 22.74 7.20 9.48
N ALA A 115 23.89 7.03 8.81
CA ALA A 115 24.08 7.38 7.41
C ALA A 115 23.13 6.60 6.49
N ALA A 116 22.92 5.30 6.74
CA ALA A 116 21.94 4.51 5.99
C ALA A 116 20.52 5.08 6.11
N ARG A 117 20.10 5.43 7.32
CA ARG A 117 18.77 6.02 7.58
C ARG A 117 18.60 7.41 6.95
N LEU A 118 19.66 8.22 6.96
CA LEU A 118 19.63 9.57 6.37
C LEU A 118 19.69 9.53 4.84
N TRP A 119 20.39 8.56 4.27
CA TRP A 119 20.39 8.31 2.83
C TRP A 119 18.99 7.96 2.31
N GLU A 120 18.22 7.15 3.06
CA GLU A 120 16.81 6.89 2.74
C GLU A 120 15.94 8.16 2.77
N GLN A 121 16.36 9.21 3.47
CA GLN A 121 15.70 10.52 3.50
C GLN A 121 16.23 11.47 2.42
N GLY A 122 17.18 11.00 1.58
CA GLY A 122 17.78 11.79 0.51
C GLY A 122 18.88 12.73 0.98
N LEU A 123 19.55 12.42 2.10
CA LEU A 123 20.63 13.23 2.64
C LEU A 123 21.97 12.49 2.57
N GLY A 124 23.04 13.24 2.29
CA GLY A 124 24.41 12.78 2.51
C GLY A 124 24.78 12.81 3.99
N THR A 125 25.89 12.18 4.33
CA THR A 125 26.47 12.25 5.68
C THR A 125 27.98 12.42 5.58
N ALA A 126 28.54 13.36 6.35
CA ALA A 126 29.96 13.60 6.40
C ALA A 126 30.46 13.85 7.83
N ILE A 127 31.72 13.53 8.08
CA ILE A 127 32.40 13.73 9.35
C ILE A 127 33.50 14.76 9.14
N VAL A 128 33.60 15.75 10.01
CA VAL A 128 34.66 16.78 9.96
C VAL A 128 35.54 16.73 11.21
N ASP A 129 36.76 17.24 11.09
CA ASP A 129 37.59 17.48 12.26
C ASP A 129 37.10 18.72 13.02
N ASN A 130 37.53 18.91 14.26
CA ASN A 130 37.14 20.09 15.06
C ASN A 130 37.56 21.42 14.41
N GLY A 131 38.56 21.39 13.52
CA GLY A 131 39.01 22.54 12.73
C GLY A 131 38.20 22.78 11.46
N ALA A 132 37.27 21.91 11.08
CA ALA A 132 36.59 21.91 9.77
C ALA A 132 37.58 22.16 8.60
N ARG A 133 38.74 21.52 8.67
CA ARG A 133 39.82 21.53 7.67
C ARG A 133 39.75 20.29 6.80
N GLU A 134 39.37 19.17 7.41
CA GLU A 134 39.23 17.88 6.75
C GLU A 134 37.78 17.42 6.88
N MET A 135 37.27 16.81 5.81
CA MET A 135 35.92 16.27 5.73
C MET A 135 35.99 14.90 5.09
N TYR A 136 35.46 13.90 5.78
CA TYR A 136 35.28 12.55 5.28
C TYR A 136 33.80 12.34 4.95
N VAL A 137 33.50 12.09 3.68
CA VAL A 137 32.13 11.85 3.24
C VAL A 137 31.82 10.37 3.44
N VAL A 138 30.90 10.07 4.37
CA VAL A 138 30.45 8.70 4.66
C VAL A 138 29.48 8.23 3.57
N VAL A 139 28.52 9.08 3.22
CA VAL A 139 27.59 8.87 2.12
C VAL A 139 27.49 10.18 1.35
N GLU A 140 27.74 10.13 0.05
CA GLU A 140 27.62 11.28 -0.84
C GLU A 140 26.19 11.83 -0.81
N PRO A 141 25.96 13.14 -0.62
CA PRO A 141 24.63 13.70 -0.77
C PRO A 141 24.16 13.48 -2.21
N PRO A 142 22.89 13.06 -2.41
CA PRO A 142 22.35 12.95 -3.75
C PRO A 142 22.33 14.34 -4.39
N GLU A 143 22.27 14.42 -5.72
CA GLU A 143 22.25 15.72 -6.38
C GLU A 143 21.06 16.57 -5.86
N PRO A 144 21.30 17.83 -5.47
CA PRO A 144 20.22 18.73 -5.06
C PRO A 144 19.23 18.85 -6.20
N ARG A 145 18.01 18.37 -5.98
CA ARG A 145 16.93 18.54 -6.95
C ARG A 145 16.17 19.80 -6.60
N GLU A 146 16.47 20.88 -7.31
CA GLU A 146 15.59 22.04 -7.28
C GLU A 146 14.26 21.70 -7.93
N ARG A 147 13.17 22.01 -7.22
CA ARG A 147 11.83 21.81 -7.75
C ARG A 147 11.62 22.70 -8.96
N ARG A 148 11.28 22.09 -10.08
CA ARG A 148 10.83 22.76 -11.29
C ARG A 148 9.34 23.03 -11.14
N LEU A 149 9.01 24.30 -10.93
CA LEU A 149 7.62 24.76 -10.92
C LEU A 149 6.99 24.55 -12.30
N LEU A 150 5.72 24.19 -12.31
CA LEU A 150 4.92 24.10 -13.53
C LEU A 150 4.71 25.51 -14.09
N ASP A 151 4.77 25.64 -15.41
CA ASP A 151 4.27 26.81 -16.13
C ASP A 151 2.79 26.57 -16.49
N PRO A 152 1.83 27.24 -15.82
CA PRO A 152 0.41 27.03 -16.10
C PRO A 152 0.04 27.42 -17.54
N ALA A 153 0.66 28.46 -18.09
CA ALA A 153 0.37 28.93 -19.45
C ALA A 153 0.84 27.92 -20.50
N ALA A 154 2.00 27.29 -20.29
CA ALA A 154 2.48 26.22 -21.16
C ALA A 154 1.55 24.99 -21.12
N LEU A 155 1.06 24.61 -19.93
CA LEU A 155 0.12 23.50 -19.79
C LEU A 155 -1.25 23.80 -20.41
N GLU A 156 -1.75 25.02 -20.28
CA GLU A 156 -2.98 25.46 -20.97
C GLU A 156 -2.82 25.40 -22.49
N ALA A 157 -1.66 25.80 -23.02
CA ALA A 157 -1.38 25.79 -24.45
C ALA A 157 -1.43 24.37 -25.06
N VAL A 158 -1.18 23.32 -24.27
CA VAL A 158 -1.31 21.92 -24.71
C VAL A 158 -2.75 21.60 -25.15
N VAL A 159 -3.74 22.14 -24.43
CA VAL A 159 -5.17 21.89 -24.67
C VAL A 159 -5.90 23.07 -25.30
N ALA A 160 -5.20 24.15 -25.63
CA ALA A 160 -5.76 25.32 -26.30
C ALA A 160 -6.01 25.04 -27.80
N PRO A 161 -6.81 25.86 -28.50
CA PRO A 161 -7.03 25.70 -29.93
C PRO A 161 -5.71 25.75 -30.70
N GLY A 162 -5.44 24.74 -31.52
CA GLY A 162 -4.18 24.59 -32.25
C GLY A 162 -3.02 24.01 -31.43
N GLY A 163 -3.25 23.65 -30.16
CA GLY A 163 -2.30 22.97 -29.29
C GLY A 163 -2.08 21.49 -29.64
N ALA A 164 -1.23 20.83 -28.86
CA ALA A 164 -0.84 19.43 -29.09
C ALA A 164 -2.03 18.47 -29.03
N LEU A 165 -3.03 18.73 -28.17
CA LEU A 165 -4.25 17.93 -28.10
C LEU A 165 -5.09 18.07 -29.38
N ALA A 166 -5.28 19.30 -29.87
CA ALA A 166 -6.04 19.57 -31.09
C ALA A 166 -5.39 18.95 -32.34
N ALA A 167 -4.05 18.91 -32.38
CA ALA A 167 -3.32 18.29 -33.49
C ALA A 167 -3.45 16.76 -33.55
N ARG A 168 -3.72 16.11 -32.42
CA ARG A 168 -3.76 14.62 -32.30
C ARG A 168 -5.17 14.06 -32.24
N HIS A 169 -6.18 14.87 -31.94
CA HIS A 169 -7.54 14.41 -31.72
C HIS A 169 -8.51 15.12 -32.67
N ALA A 170 -9.05 14.38 -33.64
CA ALA A 170 -9.90 14.93 -34.71
C ALA A 170 -11.19 15.58 -34.17
N ASP A 171 -11.76 15.03 -33.09
CA ASP A 171 -12.96 15.54 -32.42
C ASP A 171 -12.63 16.55 -31.30
N TYR A 172 -11.55 17.30 -31.43
CA TYR A 172 -11.17 18.32 -30.45
C TYR A 172 -12.24 19.42 -30.34
N GLU A 173 -12.53 19.83 -29.10
CA GLU A 173 -13.43 20.91 -28.77
C GLU A 173 -12.77 21.82 -27.73
N ASP A 174 -12.85 23.14 -27.95
CA ASP A 174 -12.32 24.10 -26.98
C ASP A 174 -13.17 24.15 -25.71
N ARG A 175 -12.56 23.89 -24.56
CA ARG A 175 -13.24 23.87 -23.26
C ARG A 175 -12.56 24.83 -22.28
N PRO A 176 -13.04 26.09 -22.16
CA PRO A 176 -12.43 27.08 -21.26
C PRO A 176 -12.33 26.62 -19.79
N GLY A 177 -13.34 25.89 -19.29
CA GLY A 177 -13.31 25.34 -17.94
C GLY A 177 -12.23 24.28 -17.73
N GLN A 178 -11.84 23.54 -18.77
CA GLN A 178 -10.74 22.59 -18.72
C GLN A 178 -9.40 23.31 -18.53
N ARG A 179 -9.16 24.39 -19.30
CA ARG A 179 -7.96 25.23 -19.18
C ARG A 179 -7.86 25.89 -17.80
N GLU A 180 -8.95 26.46 -17.33
CA GLU A 180 -9.00 27.06 -16.00
C GLU A 180 -8.67 26.01 -14.92
N MET A 181 -9.22 24.81 -15.01
CA MET A 181 -8.91 23.73 -14.07
C MET A 181 -7.43 23.31 -14.15
N ILE A 182 -6.84 23.18 -15.36
CA ILE A 182 -5.40 22.90 -15.53
C ILE A 182 -4.56 23.96 -14.81
N ARG A 183 -4.86 25.23 -15.03
CA ARG A 183 -4.16 26.36 -14.42
C ARG A 183 -4.20 26.29 -12.90
N ARG A 184 -5.39 26.08 -12.33
CA ARG A 184 -5.59 25.97 -10.87
C ARG A 184 -4.87 24.76 -10.27
N VAL A 185 -4.89 23.61 -10.94
CA VAL A 185 -4.19 22.42 -10.48
C VAL A 185 -2.68 22.65 -10.53
N ALA A 186 -2.17 23.27 -11.60
CA ALA A 186 -0.74 23.60 -11.72
C ALA A 186 -0.26 24.56 -10.62
N GLU A 187 -1.04 25.62 -10.35
CA GLU A 187 -0.80 26.54 -9.22
C GLU A 187 -0.78 25.79 -7.88
N SER A 188 -1.73 24.87 -7.66
CA SER A 188 -1.77 24.06 -6.43
C SER A 188 -0.57 23.12 -6.26
N TYR A 189 0.02 22.61 -7.34
CA TYR A 189 1.28 21.84 -7.29
C TYR A 189 2.45 22.74 -6.91
N ASN A 190 2.50 23.96 -7.46
CA ASN A 190 3.58 24.91 -7.20
C ASN A 190 3.55 25.46 -5.77
N ASP A 191 2.38 25.91 -5.32
CA ASP A 191 2.20 26.61 -4.05
C ASP A 191 1.92 25.64 -2.88
N GLY A 192 1.51 24.41 -3.20
CA GLY A 192 0.98 23.45 -2.24
C GLY A 192 -0.45 23.78 -1.80
N GLY A 193 -0.94 23.04 -0.79
CA GLY A 193 -2.30 23.23 -0.24
C GLY A 193 -3.33 22.25 -0.80
N VAL A 194 -4.61 22.63 -0.70
CA VAL A 194 -5.75 21.80 -1.10
C VAL A 194 -6.64 22.60 -2.05
N LEU A 195 -6.84 22.07 -3.25
CA LEU A 195 -7.78 22.59 -4.23
C LEU A 195 -9.05 21.73 -4.24
N LEU A 196 -10.21 22.36 -4.06
CA LEU A 196 -11.51 21.75 -4.36
C LEU A 196 -12.01 22.35 -5.67
N ALA A 197 -12.25 21.49 -6.66
CA ALA A 197 -12.75 21.88 -7.97
C ALA A 197 -14.00 21.07 -8.31
N GLU A 198 -15.11 21.77 -8.55
CA GLU A 198 -16.31 21.18 -9.13
C GLU A 198 -16.30 21.42 -10.63
N ALA A 199 -16.46 20.34 -11.41
CA ALA A 199 -16.57 20.44 -12.85
C ALA A 199 -17.63 19.47 -13.38
N GLY A 200 -18.42 19.95 -14.34
CA GLY A 200 -19.50 19.18 -14.96
C GLY A 200 -18.98 17.92 -15.66
N THR A 201 -19.88 16.98 -15.96
CA THR A 201 -19.55 15.82 -16.80
C THR A 201 -19.16 16.28 -18.21
N GLY A 202 -18.26 15.53 -18.88
CA GLY A 202 -17.81 15.87 -20.23
C GLY A 202 -16.90 17.10 -20.34
N THR A 203 -16.56 17.79 -19.25
CA THR A 203 -15.68 18.98 -19.27
C THR A 203 -14.20 18.67 -19.49
N GLY A 204 -13.82 17.38 -19.56
CA GLY A 204 -12.42 16.97 -19.71
C GLY A 204 -11.62 16.99 -18.40
N LYS A 205 -12.28 16.75 -17.26
CA LYS A 205 -11.72 16.74 -15.90
C LYS A 205 -10.46 15.88 -15.77
N SER A 206 -10.49 14.65 -16.29
CA SER A 206 -9.34 13.73 -16.21
C SER A 206 -8.08 14.33 -16.79
N LEU A 207 -8.17 14.87 -18.01
CA LEU A 207 -7.03 15.55 -18.64
C LEU A 207 -6.59 16.77 -17.83
N ALA A 208 -7.54 17.52 -17.26
CA ALA A 208 -7.25 18.75 -16.55
C ALA A 208 -6.40 18.53 -15.29
N TYR A 209 -6.60 17.42 -14.58
CA TYR A 209 -5.76 17.08 -13.42
C TYR A 209 -4.57 16.18 -13.78
N LEU A 210 -4.67 15.33 -14.80
CA LEU A 210 -3.59 14.41 -15.17
C LEU A 210 -2.42 15.10 -15.88
N LEU A 211 -2.67 16.13 -16.70
CA LEU A 211 -1.62 16.89 -17.38
C LEU A 211 -0.61 17.52 -16.41
N PRO A 212 -1.04 18.37 -15.45
CA PRO A 212 -0.12 18.94 -14.45
C PRO A 212 0.50 17.85 -13.58
N ALA A 213 -0.24 16.80 -13.19
CA ALA A 213 0.29 15.70 -12.40
C ALA A 213 1.43 14.95 -13.11
N ALA A 214 1.23 14.61 -14.38
CA ALA A 214 2.22 13.93 -15.19
C ALA A 214 3.44 14.82 -15.43
N ARG A 215 3.23 16.10 -15.74
CA ARG A 215 4.32 17.06 -15.92
C ARG A 215 5.14 17.22 -14.64
N TRP A 216 4.49 17.35 -13.49
CA TRP A 216 5.18 17.44 -12.20
C TRP A 216 6.01 16.19 -11.92
N ALA A 217 5.43 15.00 -12.13
CA ALA A 217 6.11 13.75 -11.87
C ALA A 217 7.30 13.49 -12.81
N LEU A 218 7.27 14.04 -14.03
CA LEU A 218 8.41 14.04 -14.95
C LEU A 218 9.49 15.03 -14.48
N ASP A 219 9.12 16.29 -14.25
CA ASP A 219 10.06 17.37 -13.96
C ASP A 219 10.73 17.26 -12.58
N ASN A 220 10.04 16.66 -11.60
CA ASN A 220 10.45 16.64 -10.19
C ASN A 220 10.70 15.25 -9.61
N GLU A 221 10.39 14.18 -10.35
CA GLU A 221 10.42 12.78 -9.87
C GLU A 221 9.60 12.53 -8.59
N GLU A 222 8.63 13.40 -8.31
CA GLU A 222 7.71 13.24 -7.19
C GLU A 222 6.44 12.52 -7.68
N ARG A 223 6.14 11.37 -7.06
CA ARG A 223 4.99 10.53 -7.42
C ARG A 223 3.66 11.17 -7.05
N THR A 224 2.72 11.10 -7.99
CA THR A 224 1.30 11.44 -7.78
C THR A 224 0.44 10.17 -7.71
N VAL A 225 -0.39 10.09 -6.67
CA VAL A 225 -1.48 9.10 -6.59
C VAL A 225 -2.77 9.71 -7.10
N VAL A 226 -3.45 9.03 -8.02
CA VAL A 226 -4.79 9.39 -8.50
C VAL A 226 -5.76 8.36 -7.96
N SER A 227 -6.66 8.79 -7.09
CA SER A 227 -7.68 7.95 -6.48
C SER A 227 -9.05 8.27 -7.05
N THR A 228 -9.80 7.26 -7.47
CA THR A 228 -11.17 7.41 -7.98
C THR A 228 -12.14 6.42 -7.29
N ALA A 229 -13.43 6.48 -7.60
CA ALA A 229 -14.45 5.71 -6.89
C ALA A 229 -14.40 4.20 -7.21
N THR A 230 -14.25 3.82 -8.49
CA THR A 230 -14.44 2.42 -8.94
C THR A 230 -13.25 1.88 -9.73
N ILE A 231 -13.12 0.55 -9.81
CA ILE A 231 -12.07 -0.11 -10.62
C ILE A 231 -12.23 0.21 -12.11
N ASN A 232 -13.46 0.35 -12.60
CA ASN A 232 -13.73 0.70 -13.99
C ASN A 232 -13.23 2.11 -14.33
N LEU A 233 -13.45 3.09 -13.43
CA LEU A 233 -12.92 4.45 -13.60
C LEU A 233 -11.39 4.44 -13.57
N GLN A 234 -10.77 3.65 -12.67
CA GLN A 234 -9.31 3.51 -12.68
C GLN A 234 -8.79 2.93 -14.00
N ALA A 235 -9.46 1.93 -14.55
CA ALA A 235 -9.09 1.31 -15.83
C ALA A 235 -9.24 2.31 -16.98
N GLN A 236 -10.29 3.13 -16.99
CA GLN A 236 -10.45 4.20 -17.98
C GLN A 236 -9.29 5.21 -17.91
N LEU A 237 -8.91 5.64 -16.71
CA LEU A 237 -7.78 6.55 -16.52
C LEU A 237 -6.48 5.94 -17.05
N ALA A 238 -6.21 4.67 -16.74
CA ALA A 238 -4.98 3.99 -17.12
C ALA A 238 -4.90 3.58 -18.59
N ALA A 239 -6.02 3.21 -19.22
CA ALA A 239 -6.07 2.68 -20.58
C ALA A 239 -6.37 3.73 -21.65
N LYS A 240 -6.94 4.88 -21.27
CA LYS A 240 -7.33 5.95 -22.21
C LYS A 240 -6.70 7.29 -21.87
N ASP A 241 -6.95 7.80 -20.66
CA ASP A 241 -6.62 9.19 -20.34
C ASP A 241 -5.10 9.40 -20.14
N LEU A 242 -4.42 8.52 -19.41
CA LEU A 242 -2.96 8.57 -19.22
C LEU A 242 -2.15 8.36 -20.52
N PRO A 243 -2.49 7.38 -21.40
CA PRO A 243 -1.89 7.30 -22.73
C PRO A 243 -2.05 8.57 -23.56
N LEU A 244 -3.24 9.21 -23.51
CA LEU A 244 -3.48 10.47 -24.19
C LEU A 244 -2.58 11.58 -23.62
N VAL A 245 -2.48 11.70 -22.29
CA VAL A 245 -1.58 12.65 -21.61
C VAL A 245 -0.12 12.43 -22.01
N ALA A 246 0.36 11.18 -21.99
CA ALA A 246 1.71 10.84 -22.42
C ALA A 246 1.96 11.25 -23.88
N SER A 247 0.97 11.05 -24.76
CA SER A 247 1.10 11.41 -26.18
C SER A 247 1.19 12.92 -26.45
N VAL A 248 0.55 13.76 -25.62
CA VAL A 248 0.51 15.21 -25.81
C VAL A 248 1.63 15.95 -25.09
N LEU A 249 2.13 15.42 -23.98
CA LEU A 249 3.28 16.00 -23.29
C LEU A 249 4.58 15.80 -24.07
N GLY A 250 4.67 14.75 -24.89
CA GLY A 250 5.95 14.30 -25.46
C GLY A 250 6.86 13.79 -24.34
N GLY A 251 7.86 12.97 -24.67
CA GLY A 251 8.90 12.63 -23.69
C GLY A 251 9.56 13.89 -23.13
N ASP A 252 10.15 13.77 -21.94
CA ASP A 252 11.00 14.80 -21.34
C ASP A 252 12.13 15.19 -22.32
N PRO A 253 12.63 16.44 -22.38
CA PRO A 253 13.88 16.79 -23.08
C PRO A 253 15.05 15.82 -22.81
N ASP A 254 15.05 15.15 -21.65
CA ASP A 254 16.04 14.13 -21.27
C ASP A 254 15.70 12.70 -21.75
N GLY A 255 14.64 12.53 -22.55
CA GLY A 255 14.20 11.26 -23.12
C GLY A 255 13.38 10.38 -22.17
N SER A 256 12.94 10.91 -21.03
CA SER A 256 12.19 10.16 -20.02
C SER A 256 10.69 10.07 -20.36
N GLU A 257 10.12 8.86 -20.32
CA GLU A 257 8.70 8.62 -20.62
C GLU A 257 7.84 8.60 -19.34
N LEU A 258 6.59 9.02 -19.46
CA LEU A 258 5.62 8.94 -18.37
C LEU A 258 5.31 7.47 -18.08
N SER A 259 5.57 7.01 -16.85
CA SER A 259 5.19 5.68 -16.38
C SER A 259 4.01 5.74 -15.41
N TRP A 260 3.06 4.81 -15.56
CA TRP A 260 1.93 4.69 -14.64
C TRP A 260 1.62 3.25 -14.29
N ALA A 261 0.93 3.05 -13.15
CA ALA A 261 0.47 1.75 -12.73
C ALA A 261 -0.95 1.79 -12.17
N LEU A 262 -1.76 0.82 -12.58
CA LEU A 262 -3.07 0.55 -12.01
C LEU A 262 -2.95 -0.42 -10.82
N VAL A 263 -3.46 0.00 -9.67
CA VAL A 263 -3.24 -0.69 -8.39
C VAL A 263 -4.58 -1.03 -7.76
N LYS A 264 -4.88 -2.34 -7.75
CA LYS A 264 -6.13 -2.90 -7.21
C LYS A 264 -5.90 -3.54 -5.84
N GLY A 265 -6.96 -3.72 -5.06
CA GLY A 265 -6.91 -4.47 -3.80
C GLY A 265 -6.52 -5.94 -4.02
N ARG A 266 -5.83 -6.56 -3.05
CA ARG A 266 -5.26 -7.91 -3.18
C ARG A 266 -6.27 -8.98 -3.64
N GLY A 267 -7.48 -8.93 -3.11
CA GLY A 267 -8.56 -9.89 -3.45
C GLY A 267 -9.06 -9.77 -4.90
N ASN A 268 -8.62 -8.76 -5.65
CA ASN A 268 -8.91 -8.64 -7.08
C ASN A 268 -7.93 -9.41 -7.96
N TYR A 269 -6.89 -10.04 -7.40
CA TYR A 269 -5.92 -10.82 -8.16
C TYR A 269 -6.11 -12.31 -7.92
N ILE A 270 -6.00 -13.11 -8.97
CA ILE A 270 -5.98 -14.58 -8.83
C ILE A 270 -4.64 -15.05 -8.24
N SER A 271 -4.67 -16.10 -7.44
CA SER A 271 -3.47 -16.78 -6.95
C SER A 271 -3.28 -18.10 -7.69
N ILE A 272 -2.21 -18.18 -8.48
CA ILE A 272 -1.83 -19.38 -9.25
C ILE A 272 -1.79 -20.63 -8.34
N ARG A 273 -1.21 -20.49 -7.14
CA ARG A 273 -1.15 -21.58 -6.15
C ARG A 273 -2.55 -22.00 -5.68
N ARG A 274 -3.41 -21.04 -5.33
CA ARG A 274 -4.74 -21.34 -4.79
C ARG A 274 -5.65 -21.93 -5.86
N LEU A 275 -5.53 -21.47 -7.10
CA LEU A 275 -6.19 -22.12 -8.23
C LEU A 275 -5.77 -23.59 -8.37
N GLY A 276 -4.47 -23.88 -8.25
CA GLY A 276 -3.98 -25.27 -8.26
C GLY A 276 -4.56 -26.13 -7.12
N LEU A 277 -4.65 -25.57 -5.92
CA LEU A 277 -5.24 -26.26 -4.75
C LEU A 277 -6.76 -26.47 -4.90
N ALA A 278 -7.48 -25.44 -5.35
CA ALA A 278 -8.93 -25.49 -5.54
C ALA A 278 -9.31 -26.51 -6.62
N ASP A 279 -8.54 -26.59 -7.70
CA ASP A 279 -8.75 -27.60 -8.74
C ASP A 279 -8.49 -29.03 -8.25
N ALA A 280 -7.43 -29.23 -7.45
CA ALA A 280 -7.13 -30.54 -6.87
C ALA A 280 -8.18 -31.01 -5.84
N GLY A 281 -8.83 -30.08 -5.13
CA GLY A 281 -9.82 -30.34 -4.07
C GLY A 281 -11.28 -30.06 -4.44
N ALA A 282 -11.58 -29.80 -5.71
CA ALA A 282 -12.89 -29.31 -6.17
C ALA A 282 -14.12 -30.12 -5.68
N PRO A 283 -14.12 -31.46 -5.64
CA PRO A 283 -15.28 -32.25 -5.22
C PRO A 283 -15.70 -32.07 -3.74
N GLU A 284 -14.76 -31.63 -2.90
CA GLU A 284 -14.93 -31.47 -1.46
C GLU A 284 -15.17 -30.01 -1.06
N LEU A 285 -14.73 -29.05 -1.88
CA LEU A 285 -14.79 -27.62 -1.60
C LEU A 285 -16.12 -26.97 -1.97
N PHE A 286 -16.84 -27.48 -2.98
CA PHE A 286 -18.04 -26.83 -3.53
C PHE A 286 -19.34 -27.62 -3.27
N GLU A 287 -20.46 -26.89 -3.11
CA GLU A 287 -21.80 -27.47 -2.99
C GLU A 287 -22.28 -28.16 -4.26
N THR A 288 -21.91 -27.56 -5.40
CA THR A 288 -22.32 -27.88 -6.76
C THR A 288 -21.05 -28.09 -7.58
N ASP A 289 -21.14 -28.83 -8.70
CA ASP A 289 -19.97 -29.00 -9.56
C ASP A 289 -19.55 -27.64 -10.15
N ARG A 290 -18.32 -27.22 -9.85
CA ARG A 290 -17.68 -25.97 -10.31
C ARG A 290 -16.42 -26.24 -11.14
N SER A 291 -16.23 -27.48 -11.58
CA SER A 291 -15.03 -27.90 -12.31
C SER A 291 -14.83 -27.16 -13.63
N GLU A 292 -15.92 -26.74 -14.29
CA GLU A 292 -15.84 -25.96 -15.53
C GLU A 292 -15.32 -24.54 -15.29
N GLU A 293 -15.79 -23.85 -14.25
CA GLU A 293 -15.30 -22.52 -13.87
C GLU A 293 -13.81 -22.55 -13.52
N LEU A 294 -13.38 -23.56 -12.75
CA LEU A 294 -11.96 -23.74 -12.38
C LEU A 294 -11.08 -24.04 -13.59
N ARG A 295 -11.55 -24.87 -14.53
CA ARG A 295 -10.83 -25.17 -15.77
C ARG A 295 -10.66 -23.91 -16.63
N ALA A 296 -11.72 -23.13 -16.81
CA ALA A 296 -11.67 -21.86 -17.54
C ALA A 296 -10.67 -20.88 -16.91
N LEU A 297 -10.64 -20.78 -15.58
CA LEU A 297 -9.67 -19.95 -14.87
C LEU A 297 -8.23 -20.42 -15.07
N ARG A 298 -7.98 -21.73 -15.11
CA ARG A 298 -6.65 -22.29 -15.39
C ARG A 298 -6.16 -21.95 -16.79
N GLU A 299 -7.01 -22.12 -17.79
CA GLU A 299 -6.69 -21.78 -19.17
C GLU A 299 -6.40 -20.26 -19.31
N TRP A 300 -7.18 -19.42 -18.63
CA TRP A 300 -6.98 -17.98 -18.65
C TRP A 300 -5.70 -17.52 -17.95
N VAL A 301 -5.32 -18.14 -16.83
CA VAL A 301 -4.11 -17.76 -16.05
C VAL A 301 -2.83 -17.85 -16.86
N ASP A 302 -2.76 -18.76 -17.84
CA ASP A 302 -1.58 -18.90 -18.68
C ASP A 302 -1.47 -17.82 -19.78
N GLY A 303 -2.55 -17.09 -20.07
CA GLY A 303 -2.60 -16.07 -21.12
C GLY A 303 -2.77 -14.61 -20.66
N THR A 304 -3.08 -14.34 -19.39
CA THR A 304 -3.28 -12.98 -18.86
C THR A 304 -1.98 -12.34 -18.34
N ASP A 305 -1.86 -11.03 -18.48
CA ASP A 305 -0.73 -10.22 -17.98
C ASP A 305 -1.05 -9.45 -16.67
N ASP A 306 -2.32 -9.30 -16.31
CA ASP A 306 -2.75 -8.61 -15.07
C ASP A 306 -3.29 -9.57 -14.03
N GLY A 307 -3.90 -10.69 -14.45
CA GLY A 307 -4.45 -11.70 -13.55
C GLY A 307 -5.47 -11.14 -12.57
N SER A 308 -6.18 -10.06 -12.95
CA SER A 308 -7.21 -9.46 -12.12
C SER A 308 -8.62 -9.85 -12.52
N LEU A 309 -9.55 -9.80 -11.56
CA LEU A 309 -10.97 -10.10 -11.78
C LEU A 309 -11.60 -9.23 -12.89
N ALA A 310 -11.12 -8.00 -13.06
CA ALA A 310 -11.62 -7.06 -14.06
C ALA A 310 -11.17 -7.41 -15.49
N ASP A 311 -10.12 -8.22 -15.64
CA ASP A 311 -9.57 -8.67 -16.93
C ASP A 311 -10.16 -10.02 -17.38
N LEU A 312 -10.98 -10.66 -16.53
CA LEU A 312 -11.62 -11.93 -16.84
C LEU A 312 -12.75 -11.74 -17.87
N PRO A 313 -12.73 -12.48 -19.01
CA PRO A 313 -13.81 -12.42 -19.99
C PRO A 313 -15.15 -12.87 -19.45
N VAL A 314 -15.12 -13.87 -18.54
CA VAL A 314 -16.28 -14.41 -17.86
C VAL A 314 -15.98 -14.36 -16.36
N VAL A 315 -16.80 -13.61 -15.63
CA VAL A 315 -16.64 -13.46 -14.18
C VAL A 315 -17.10 -14.77 -13.51
N PRO A 316 -16.24 -15.44 -12.72
CA PRO A 316 -16.60 -16.65 -12.00
C PRO A 316 -17.60 -16.33 -10.88
N SER A 317 -18.26 -17.36 -10.37
CA SER A 317 -19.11 -17.23 -9.20
C SER A 317 -18.31 -16.73 -7.98
N PRO A 318 -18.94 -15.97 -7.05
CA PRO A 318 -18.26 -15.46 -5.86
C PRO A 318 -17.59 -16.55 -5.02
N ASP A 319 -18.20 -17.74 -4.94
CA ASP A 319 -17.67 -18.88 -4.20
C ASP A 319 -16.38 -19.41 -4.83
N VAL A 320 -16.35 -19.55 -6.16
CA VAL A 320 -15.14 -19.96 -6.89
C VAL A 320 -14.05 -18.92 -6.76
N TRP A 321 -14.38 -17.63 -6.95
CA TRP A 321 -13.39 -16.56 -6.83
C TRP A 321 -12.74 -16.52 -5.46
N ASP A 322 -13.51 -16.68 -4.39
CA ASP A 322 -12.98 -16.63 -3.03
C ASP A 322 -12.06 -17.79 -2.68
N GLU A 323 -12.18 -18.93 -3.38
CA GLU A 323 -11.24 -20.04 -3.25
C GLU A 323 -9.94 -19.82 -4.01
N VAL A 324 -9.96 -19.09 -5.12
CA VAL A 324 -8.78 -18.92 -6.01
C VAL A 324 -8.07 -17.57 -5.85
N ARG A 325 -8.72 -16.55 -5.29
CA ARG A 325 -8.17 -15.19 -5.16
C ARG A 325 -6.96 -15.16 -4.22
N SER A 326 -6.07 -14.21 -4.47
CA SER A 326 -4.95 -13.92 -3.60
C SER A 326 -5.44 -13.41 -2.24
N ASP A 327 -4.85 -13.97 -1.19
CA ASP A 327 -5.27 -13.77 0.20
C ASP A 327 -4.01 -13.56 1.06
N PRO A 328 -3.97 -12.54 1.93
CA PRO A 328 -2.78 -12.19 2.68
C PRO A 328 -2.39 -13.25 3.71
N ASP A 329 -3.35 -13.98 4.28
CA ASP A 329 -3.14 -14.92 5.39
C ASP A 329 -2.62 -16.28 4.90
N ILE A 330 -2.99 -16.66 3.67
CA ILE A 330 -2.59 -17.93 3.04
C ILE A 330 -1.34 -17.73 2.13
N CYS A 331 -0.93 -16.49 1.87
CA CYS A 331 0.17 -16.20 0.96
C CYS A 331 1.54 -16.59 1.56
N LEU A 332 2.28 -17.44 0.85
CA LEU A 332 3.65 -17.83 1.21
C LEU A 332 4.71 -16.75 0.95
N ARG A 333 4.32 -15.61 0.36
CA ARG A 333 5.20 -14.47 0.02
C ARG A 333 6.43 -14.95 -0.76
N ALA A 334 7.63 -14.60 -0.32
CA ALA A 334 8.89 -14.95 -0.98
C ALA A 334 9.12 -16.47 -1.09
N ARG A 335 8.50 -17.29 -0.24
CA ARG A 335 8.59 -18.76 -0.29
C ARG A 335 7.64 -19.39 -1.31
N CYS A 336 6.79 -18.60 -1.97
CA CYS A 336 5.85 -19.12 -2.96
C CYS A 336 6.60 -19.58 -4.22
N PRO A 337 6.39 -20.83 -4.70
CA PRO A 337 7.01 -21.31 -5.94
C PRO A 337 6.67 -20.45 -7.17
N HIS A 338 5.52 -19.75 -7.13
CA HIS A 338 5.06 -18.88 -8.22
C HIS A 338 5.37 -17.39 -7.97
N PHE A 339 6.25 -17.03 -7.03
CA PHE A 339 6.48 -15.63 -6.62
C PHE A 339 6.82 -14.71 -7.80
N GLN A 340 7.68 -15.15 -8.72
CA GLN A 340 8.09 -14.35 -9.87
C GLN A 340 6.92 -14.09 -10.83
N ARG A 341 6.13 -15.11 -11.14
CA ARG A 341 4.93 -15.04 -11.99
C ARG A 341 3.69 -14.52 -11.27
N CYS A 342 3.74 -14.24 -9.97
CA CYS A 342 2.56 -13.83 -9.19
C CYS A 342 2.04 -12.45 -9.63
N PHE A 343 0.83 -12.40 -10.16
CA PHE A 343 0.18 -11.18 -10.66
C PHE A 343 0.10 -10.04 -9.65
N TYR A 344 -0.28 -10.34 -8.41
CA TYR A 344 -0.29 -9.34 -7.33
C TYR A 344 1.10 -8.73 -7.10
N GLN A 345 2.14 -9.57 -7.07
CA GLN A 345 3.52 -9.10 -6.86
C GLN A 345 4.05 -8.33 -8.07
N GLN A 346 3.71 -8.75 -9.30
CA GLN A 346 4.00 -7.99 -10.51
C GLN A 346 3.34 -6.60 -10.46
N SER A 347 2.07 -6.52 -10.07
CA SER A 347 1.37 -5.24 -9.85
C SER A 347 2.08 -4.36 -8.82
N ARG A 348 2.54 -4.92 -7.69
CA ARG A 348 3.33 -4.17 -6.69
C ARG A 348 4.64 -3.63 -7.27
N ARG A 349 5.38 -4.45 -8.04
CA ARG A 349 6.64 -4.04 -8.69
C ARG A 349 6.41 -2.93 -9.73
N ARG A 350 5.40 -3.07 -10.59
CA ARG A 350 5.01 -2.03 -11.55
C ARG A 350 4.67 -0.70 -10.86
N ALA A 351 3.95 -0.75 -9.73
CA ALA A 351 3.64 0.44 -8.95
C ALA A 351 4.89 1.11 -8.39
N ALA A 352 5.85 0.33 -7.87
CA ALA A 352 7.08 0.85 -7.29
C ALA A 352 7.94 1.67 -8.29
N SER A 353 7.90 1.33 -9.58
CA SER A 353 8.60 2.05 -10.65
C SER A 353 7.74 3.11 -11.37
N ALA A 354 6.45 3.22 -11.04
CA ALA A 354 5.54 4.16 -11.69
C ALA A 354 5.66 5.58 -11.12
N ARG A 355 5.55 6.59 -11.98
CA ARG A 355 5.49 8.02 -11.61
C ARG A 355 4.07 8.45 -11.24
N VAL A 356 3.06 7.87 -11.88
CA VAL A 356 1.64 8.06 -11.53
C VAL A 356 1.03 6.73 -11.11
N VAL A 357 0.38 6.69 -9.95
CA VAL A 357 -0.27 5.46 -9.45
C VAL A 357 -1.77 5.68 -9.34
N VAL A 358 -2.55 4.86 -10.04
CA VAL A 358 -4.02 4.94 -10.06
C VAL A 358 -4.61 3.89 -9.13
N VAL A 359 -5.50 4.32 -8.22
CA VAL A 359 -6.11 3.49 -7.16
C VAL A 359 -7.60 3.80 -6.98
N ASN A 360 -8.33 2.97 -6.21
CA ASN A 360 -9.60 3.42 -5.63
C ASN A 360 -9.40 4.09 -4.28
N HIS A 361 -10.42 4.83 -3.85
CA HIS A 361 -10.46 5.45 -2.53
C HIS A 361 -10.23 4.44 -1.40
N HIS A 362 -10.85 3.25 -1.45
CA HIS A 362 -10.65 2.22 -0.40
C HIS A 362 -9.18 1.84 -0.21
N LEU A 363 -8.43 1.64 -1.30
CA LEU A 363 -7.03 1.26 -1.24
C LEU A 363 -6.13 2.43 -0.82
N LEU A 364 -6.47 3.65 -1.24
CA LEU A 364 -5.82 4.86 -0.73
C LEU A 364 -5.97 4.96 0.80
N PHE A 365 -7.18 4.76 1.32
CA PHE A 365 -7.42 4.81 2.77
C PHE A 365 -6.72 3.67 3.51
N THR A 366 -6.60 2.49 2.89
CA THR A 366 -5.79 1.38 3.43
C THR A 366 -4.33 1.78 3.57
N ASP A 367 -3.77 2.41 2.54
CA ASP A 367 -2.40 2.92 2.57
C ASP A 367 -2.20 3.96 3.68
N LEU A 368 -3.09 4.95 3.75
CA LEU A 368 -3.04 6.01 4.77
C LEU A 368 -3.16 5.46 6.19
N ALA A 369 -4.02 4.47 6.43
CA ALA A 369 -4.17 3.83 7.73
C ALA A 369 -2.87 3.13 8.16
N VAL A 370 -2.22 2.39 7.26
CA VAL A 370 -0.95 1.70 7.52
C VAL A 370 0.17 2.71 7.79
N ARG A 371 0.28 3.76 6.97
CA ARG A 371 1.29 4.82 7.16
C ARG A 371 1.12 5.56 8.48
N ARG A 372 -0.12 5.88 8.85
CA ARG A 372 -0.44 6.51 10.13
C ARG A 372 -0.11 5.59 11.31
N ALA A 373 -0.42 4.30 11.23
CA ALA A 373 -0.11 3.34 12.29
C ALA A 373 1.41 3.14 12.47
N THR A 374 2.17 3.17 11.38
CA THR A 374 3.63 2.96 11.40
C THR A 374 4.45 4.25 11.55
N GLN A 375 3.80 5.43 11.45
CA GLN A 375 4.45 6.74 11.39
C GLN A 375 5.53 6.83 10.29
N ASN A 376 5.36 6.06 9.21
CA ASN A 376 6.34 5.94 8.13
C ASN A 376 5.73 6.38 6.80
N TRP A 377 6.22 7.52 6.32
CA TRP A 377 5.77 8.15 5.07
C TRP A 377 6.78 8.01 3.93
N THR A 378 8.03 7.66 4.25
CA THR A 378 9.13 7.58 3.30
C THR A 378 9.32 6.19 2.70
N GLN A 379 8.80 5.15 3.36
CA GLN A 379 8.87 3.78 2.86
C GLN A 379 7.55 3.32 2.22
N ALA A 380 7.63 2.23 1.45
CA ALA A 380 6.45 1.61 0.84
C ALA A 380 5.55 0.98 1.91
N ALA A 381 4.26 1.28 1.83
CA ALA A 381 3.22 0.63 2.63
C ALA A 381 2.38 -0.27 1.71
N VAL A 382 1.10 0.06 1.50
CA VAL A 382 0.28 -0.60 0.47
C VAL A 382 0.65 -0.06 -0.90
N LEU A 383 0.93 1.24 -0.96
CA LEU A 383 1.42 1.99 -2.11
C LEU A 383 2.90 2.35 -1.92
N PRO A 384 3.63 2.61 -3.01
CA PRO A 384 4.93 3.27 -2.95
C PRO A 384 4.84 4.66 -2.30
N PRO A 385 5.93 5.25 -1.80
CA PRO A 385 5.93 6.62 -1.29
C PRO A 385 5.43 7.61 -2.34
N TRP A 386 4.59 8.55 -1.94
CA TRP A 386 3.99 9.55 -2.82
C TRP A 386 3.88 10.89 -2.09
N ARG A 387 3.86 11.98 -2.85
CA ARG A 387 3.85 13.35 -2.28
C ARG A 387 2.59 14.14 -2.63
N HIS A 388 1.95 13.76 -3.74
CA HIS A 388 0.74 14.40 -4.24
C HIS A 388 -0.39 13.40 -4.38
N VAL A 389 -1.61 13.83 -4.11
CA VAL A 389 -2.81 13.01 -4.27
C VAL A 389 -3.91 13.80 -4.96
N ILE A 390 -4.57 13.15 -5.91
CA ILE A 390 -5.76 13.65 -6.59
C ILE A 390 -6.92 12.72 -6.21
N LEU A 391 -8.01 13.31 -5.71
CA LEU A 391 -9.25 12.60 -5.41
C LEU A 391 -10.27 12.92 -6.50
N ASP A 392 -10.39 12.02 -7.47
CA ASP A 392 -11.42 12.08 -8.51
C ASP A 392 -12.73 11.48 -7.98
N GLU A 393 -13.87 12.00 -8.43
CA GLU A 393 -15.20 11.65 -7.91
C GLU A 393 -15.27 11.75 -6.37
N ALA A 394 -14.68 12.83 -5.83
CA ALA A 394 -14.45 13.06 -4.41
C ALA A 394 -15.71 12.99 -3.52
N HIS A 395 -16.90 13.09 -4.10
CA HIS A 395 -18.16 12.89 -3.38
C HIS A 395 -18.29 11.49 -2.77
N ASN A 396 -17.58 10.48 -3.28
CA ASN A 396 -17.58 9.11 -2.75
C ASN A 396 -16.52 8.90 -1.64
N VAL A 397 -15.72 9.90 -1.32
CA VAL A 397 -14.57 9.76 -0.43
C VAL A 397 -15.00 9.51 1.01
N GLU A 398 -16.08 10.15 1.48
CA GLU A 398 -16.62 9.94 2.84
C GLU A 398 -17.09 8.50 3.05
N ASP A 399 -17.86 7.97 2.10
CA ASP A 399 -18.34 6.58 2.14
C ASP A 399 -17.18 5.58 2.07
N ALA A 400 -16.20 5.83 1.20
CA ALA A 400 -15.02 4.98 1.09
C ALA A 400 -14.17 4.99 2.37
N ALA A 401 -14.03 6.15 3.02
CA ALA A 401 -13.33 6.29 4.29
C ALA A 401 -14.08 5.53 5.40
N THR A 402 -15.40 5.71 5.48
CA THR A 402 -16.26 5.08 6.48
C THR A 402 -16.27 3.56 6.34
N SER A 403 -16.43 3.06 5.11
CA SER A 403 -16.38 1.63 4.81
C SER A 403 -15.01 1.03 5.15
N HIS A 404 -13.92 1.74 4.85
CA HIS A 404 -12.57 1.22 5.11
C HIS A 404 -12.18 1.25 6.60
N LEU A 405 -12.54 2.32 7.31
CA LEU A 405 -12.26 2.46 8.75
C LEU A 405 -13.27 1.69 9.62
N GLY A 406 -14.38 1.23 9.01
CA GLY A 406 -15.39 0.40 9.63
C GLY A 406 -15.09 -1.10 9.55
N VAL A 407 -15.87 -1.88 10.28
CA VAL A 407 -15.86 -3.36 10.20
C VAL A 407 -17.23 -3.81 9.73
N GLU A 408 -17.27 -4.63 8.68
CA GLU A 408 -18.50 -5.22 8.17
C GLU A 408 -18.58 -6.71 8.51
N VAL A 409 -19.75 -7.14 8.98
CA VAL A 409 -20.07 -8.54 9.26
C VAL A 409 -21.41 -8.86 8.63
N THR A 410 -21.46 -9.86 7.74
CA THR A 410 -22.69 -10.26 7.05
C THR A 410 -23.11 -11.68 7.43
N ARG A 411 -24.42 -11.95 7.48
CA ARG A 411 -24.98 -13.29 7.76
C ARG A 411 -24.39 -14.32 6.80
N SER A 412 -24.47 -14.05 5.50
CA SER A 412 -23.94 -14.91 4.45
C SER A 412 -22.43 -15.12 4.56
N GLY A 413 -21.67 -14.06 4.89
CA GLY A 413 -20.22 -14.15 5.08
C GLY A 413 -19.83 -15.10 6.21
N LEU A 414 -20.47 -14.97 7.38
CA LEU A 414 -20.24 -15.86 8.53
C LEU A 414 -20.67 -17.30 8.23
N TYR A 415 -21.83 -17.48 7.58
CA TYR A 415 -22.31 -18.80 7.17
C TYR A 415 -21.36 -19.53 6.23
N ARG A 416 -20.81 -18.79 5.28
CA ARG A 416 -19.84 -19.32 4.33
C ARG A 416 -18.53 -19.69 5.03
N MET A 417 -18.04 -18.88 5.97
CA MET A 417 -16.85 -19.22 6.77
C MET A 417 -17.04 -20.54 7.54
N LEU A 418 -18.20 -20.72 8.20
CA LEU A 418 -18.52 -21.96 8.91
C LEU A 418 -18.69 -23.16 7.97
N SER A 419 -19.28 -22.95 6.78
CA SER A 419 -19.42 -24.00 5.75
C SER A 419 -18.12 -24.41 5.09
N ARG A 420 -17.18 -23.48 4.97
CA ARG A 420 -15.83 -23.79 4.49
C ARG A 420 -15.04 -24.62 5.50
N LEU A 421 -15.23 -24.38 6.80
CA LEU A 421 -14.65 -25.22 7.85
C LEU A 421 -15.19 -26.64 7.78
N ASP A 422 -16.52 -26.78 7.86
CA ASP A 422 -17.18 -28.07 7.73
C ASP A 422 -18.63 -27.91 7.32
N ARG A 423 -19.06 -28.73 6.34
CA ARG A 423 -20.43 -28.83 5.89
C ARG A 423 -20.77 -30.30 5.63
N ARG A 424 -21.45 -30.93 6.59
CA ARG A 424 -21.96 -32.31 6.48
C ARG A 424 -20.88 -33.31 6.04
N GLY A 425 -19.68 -33.21 6.58
CA GLY A 425 -18.59 -34.13 6.23
C GLY A 425 -17.68 -33.65 5.10
N LYS A 426 -17.91 -32.46 4.53
CA LYS A 426 -17.08 -31.85 3.49
C LYS A 426 -16.49 -30.52 3.97
N GLY A 427 -15.41 -30.05 3.33
CA GLY A 427 -14.73 -28.80 3.70
C GLY A 427 -13.33 -29.01 4.29
N VAL A 428 -12.74 -27.97 4.87
CA VAL A 428 -11.35 -27.98 5.35
C VAL A 428 -11.10 -29.08 6.38
N LEU A 429 -12.03 -29.32 7.30
CA LEU A 429 -11.86 -30.38 8.30
C LEU A 429 -11.81 -31.77 7.68
N ALA A 430 -12.57 -32.02 6.61
CA ALA A 430 -12.54 -33.29 5.88
C ALA A 430 -11.19 -33.47 5.17
N ALA A 431 -10.72 -32.45 4.45
CA ALA A 431 -9.43 -32.49 3.78
C ALA A 431 -8.25 -32.70 4.76
N VAL A 432 -8.32 -32.10 5.95
CA VAL A 432 -7.34 -32.34 7.03
C VAL A 432 -7.41 -33.78 7.54
N GLN A 433 -8.61 -34.34 7.73
CA GLN A 433 -8.77 -35.75 8.12
C GLN A 433 -8.20 -36.71 7.07
N ASP A 434 -8.43 -36.44 5.78
CA ASP A 434 -7.96 -37.28 4.68
C ASP A 434 -6.44 -37.17 4.47
N ALA A 435 -5.87 -35.98 4.65
CA ALA A 435 -4.41 -35.79 4.62
C ALA A 435 -3.73 -36.51 5.80
N ALA A 436 -4.33 -36.43 7.00
CA ALA A 436 -3.81 -37.11 8.19
C ALA A 436 -3.96 -38.64 8.12
N GLY A 437 -4.96 -39.17 7.40
CA GLY A 437 -5.20 -40.61 7.27
C GLY A 437 -4.13 -41.39 6.49
N ARG A 438 -3.10 -40.75 5.95
CA ARG A 438 -2.03 -41.38 5.15
C ARG A 438 -0.80 -41.80 5.97
N ASP A 439 -0.77 -41.54 7.28
CA ASP A 439 0.39 -41.79 8.15
C ASP A 439 0.02 -42.72 9.33
N GLU A 440 0.74 -43.82 9.57
CA GLU A 440 0.31 -44.86 10.52
C GLU A 440 0.56 -44.45 12.00
N GLY A 441 -0.51 -44.19 12.77
CA GLY A 441 -0.50 -44.22 14.25
C GLY A 441 -1.06 -42.99 15.01
N ARG A 442 -0.79 -41.75 14.55
CA ARG A 442 -1.41 -40.50 15.04
C ARG A 442 -2.77 -40.06 14.44
N PRO A 443 -3.33 -40.64 13.34
CA PRO A 443 -4.55 -40.13 12.72
C PRO A 443 -5.82 -40.23 13.57
N MET A 444 -5.91 -41.23 14.46
CA MET A 444 -7.15 -41.50 15.20
C MET A 444 -7.51 -40.40 16.20
N GLU A 445 -6.54 -39.85 16.93
CA GLU A 445 -6.82 -38.83 17.96
C GLU A 445 -7.13 -37.45 17.34
N LEU A 446 -6.51 -37.13 16.19
CA LEU A 446 -6.88 -35.94 15.41
C LEU A 446 -8.30 -36.09 14.85
N ARG A 447 -8.59 -37.25 14.24
CA ARG A 447 -9.90 -37.57 13.69
C ARG A 447 -10.98 -37.53 14.77
N ARG A 448 -10.75 -38.17 15.91
CA ARG A 448 -11.63 -38.18 17.06
C ARG A 448 -11.91 -36.77 17.58
N ARG A 449 -10.88 -35.93 17.70
CA ARG A 449 -11.07 -34.54 18.14
C ARG A 449 -11.90 -33.72 17.15
N ILE A 450 -11.66 -33.89 15.85
CA ILE A 450 -12.46 -33.23 14.81
C ILE A 450 -13.92 -33.67 14.92
N GLU A 451 -14.18 -34.97 15.02
CA GLU A 451 -15.54 -35.54 15.09
C GLU A 451 -16.27 -35.22 16.41
N GLU A 452 -15.62 -35.37 17.55
CA GLU A 452 -16.25 -35.26 18.88
C GLU A 452 -16.26 -33.84 19.45
N ARG A 453 -15.41 -32.92 18.95
CA ARG A 453 -15.27 -31.57 19.53
C ARG A 453 -15.44 -30.46 18.50
N VAL A 454 -14.70 -30.52 17.39
CA VAL A 454 -14.71 -29.42 16.41
C VAL A 454 -16.04 -29.35 15.66
N ARG A 455 -16.54 -30.46 15.12
CA ARG A 455 -17.82 -30.49 14.38
C ARG A 455 -19.00 -30.03 15.26
N PRO A 456 -19.18 -30.52 16.50
CA PRO A 456 -20.18 -29.99 17.41
C PRO A 456 -20.05 -28.47 17.67
N ALA A 457 -18.82 -27.97 17.82
CA ALA A 457 -18.59 -26.53 18.01
C ALA A 457 -18.95 -25.70 16.77
N VAL A 458 -18.73 -26.24 15.56
CA VAL A 458 -19.19 -25.61 14.31
C VAL A 458 -20.72 -25.56 14.25
N ASP A 459 -21.40 -26.66 14.59
CA ASP A 459 -22.87 -26.73 14.60
C ASP A 459 -23.48 -25.79 15.66
N GLU A 460 -22.88 -25.71 16.84
CA GLU A 460 -23.27 -24.77 17.88
C GLU A 460 -23.09 -23.31 17.43
N ALA A 461 -21.97 -22.99 16.77
CA ALA A 461 -21.74 -21.66 16.21
C ALA A 461 -22.75 -21.30 15.11
N ARG A 462 -23.13 -22.24 14.24
CA ARG A 462 -24.18 -22.06 13.23
C ARG A 462 -25.54 -21.78 13.87
N ALA A 463 -25.92 -22.57 14.86
CA ALA A 463 -27.19 -22.40 15.57
C ALA A 463 -27.24 -21.04 16.31
N ALA A 464 -26.15 -20.65 16.98
CA ALA A 464 -26.06 -19.35 17.65
C ALA A 464 -26.09 -18.17 16.66
N LEU A 465 -25.53 -18.36 15.46
CA LEU A 465 -25.54 -17.38 14.38
C LEU A 465 -26.96 -17.10 13.88
N ASP A 466 -27.75 -18.15 13.63
CA ASP A 466 -29.17 -17.99 13.26
C ASP A 466 -29.94 -17.23 14.32
N LEU A 467 -29.85 -17.68 15.58
CA LEU A 467 -30.59 -17.06 16.67
C LEU A 467 -30.22 -15.59 16.90
N PHE A 468 -28.99 -15.19 16.57
CA PHE A 468 -28.56 -13.79 16.62
C PHE A 468 -29.12 -12.96 15.47
N PHE A 469 -29.08 -13.46 14.23
CA PHE A 469 -29.64 -12.72 13.10
C PHE A 469 -31.17 -12.66 13.16
N ASP A 470 -31.85 -13.68 13.68
CA ASP A 470 -33.30 -13.71 13.85
C ASP A 470 -33.81 -12.58 14.78
N VAL A 471 -33.00 -12.13 15.75
CA VAL A 471 -33.36 -11.00 16.64
C VAL A 471 -32.94 -9.63 16.10
N ILE A 472 -31.96 -9.58 15.20
CA ILE A 472 -31.48 -8.32 14.59
C ILE A 472 -32.28 -7.97 13.34
N GLU A 473 -32.63 -8.94 12.50
CA GLU A 473 -33.32 -8.71 11.22
C GLU A 473 -34.61 -7.87 11.36
N PRO A 474 -35.48 -8.09 12.39
CA PRO A 474 -36.66 -7.26 12.60
C PRO A 474 -36.39 -5.80 12.98
N LEU A 475 -35.15 -5.45 13.37
CA LEU A 475 -34.76 -4.08 13.71
C LEU A 475 -34.54 -3.18 12.48
N VAL A 476 -34.44 -3.77 11.29
CA VAL A 476 -34.22 -3.06 10.03
C VAL A 476 -35.58 -2.86 9.32
N PRO A 477 -36.12 -1.63 9.23
CA PRO A 477 -37.36 -1.35 8.52
C PRO A 477 -37.23 -1.72 7.04
N GLY A 478 -38.29 -2.29 6.46
CA GLY A 478 -38.32 -2.64 5.03
C GLY A 478 -37.72 -4.00 4.66
N GLY A 479 -37.72 -4.97 5.58
CA GLY A 479 -37.25 -6.35 5.41
C GLY A 479 -38.02 -7.21 4.38
N GLY A 480 -38.13 -6.70 3.16
CA GLY A 480 -38.53 -7.40 1.94
C GLY A 480 -37.50 -7.19 0.82
N ALA A 481 -37.88 -7.45 -0.43
CA ALA A 481 -36.99 -7.51 -1.60
C ALA A 481 -36.22 -6.23 -1.96
N GLU A 482 -36.53 -5.08 -1.35
CA GLU A 482 -35.91 -3.78 -1.67
C GLU A 482 -34.78 -3.35 -0.72
N GLY A 483 -34.58 -4.05 0.41
CA GLY A 483 -33.50 -3.77 1.35
C GLY A 483 -33.71 -2.49 2.18
N GLY A 484 -33.48 -2.58 3.49
CA GLY A 484 -33.49 -1.45 4.41
C GLY A 484 -32.12 -1.16 4.99
N ALA A 485 -31.81 0.10 5.25
CA ALA A 485 -30.62 0.52 5.99
C ALA A 485 -31.03 1.40 7.17
N VAL A 486 -30.39 1.17 8.32
CA VAL A 486 -30.62 1.95 9.54
C VAL A 486 -29.29 2.40 10.09
N ARG A 487 -29.21 3.67 10.48
CA ARG A 487 -28.05 4.22 11.17
C ARG A 487 -28.24 4.05 12.67
N ILE A 488 -27.28 3.40 13.31
CA ILE A 488 -27.21 3.33 14.77
C ILE A 488 -26.51 4.60 15.25
N VAL A 489 -27.16 5.37 16.11
CA VAL A 489 -26.55 6.55 16.74
C VAL A 489 -26.83 6.55 18.24
N ASP A 490 -25.84 7.02 18.97
CA ASP A 490 -25.96 7.35 20.38
C ASP A 490 -26.70 8.71 20.49
N ARG A 491 -28.00 8.68 20.83
CA ARG A 491 -28.87 9.86 20.87
C ARG A 491 -28.35 10.98 21.79
N GLU A 492 -27.43 10.68 22.72
CA GLU A 492 -26.80 11.66 23.61
C GLU A 492 -25.67 12.46 22.94
N LYS A 493 -25.19 12.05 21.75
CA LYS A 493 -24.08 12.68 21.01
C LYS A 493 -24.52 13.41 19.74
N GLU A 494 -25.73 13.95 19.69
CA GLU A 494 -26.14 14.81 18.57
C GLU A 494 -25.21 16.02 18.46
N VAL A 495 -24.58 16.16 17.28
CA VAL A 495 -23.93 17.40 16.86
C VAL A 495 -25.02 18.33 16.32
N PRO A 496 -25.20 19.55 16.83
CA PRO A 496 -26.23 20.47 16.34
C PRO A 496 -26.00 20.78 14.85
N GLY A 497 -26.94 20.38 13.97
CA GLY A 497 -26.93 20.70 12.54
C GLY A 497 -27.07 19.53 11.57
N SER A 498 -27.10 18.26 12.01
CA SER A 498 -27.38 17.13 11.13
C SER A 498 -28.86 17.07 10.75
N ASP A 499 -29.12 16.95 9.46
CA ASP A 499 -30.38 17.29 8.81
C ASP A 499 -31.62 16.51 9.28
N ARG A 500 -32.77 17.15 9.13
CA ARG A 500 -34.12 16.74 9.61
C ARG A 500 -34.67 15.48 8.93
N VAL A 501 -33.93 14.90 7.98
CA VAL A 501 -34.35 13.83 7.05
C VAL A 501 -34.06 12.41 7.57
N LEU A 502 -33.23 12.25 8.61
CA LEU A 502 -32.76 10.93 9.08
C LEU A 502 -33.56 10.30 10.24
N ARG A 503 -34.59 10.95 10.77
CA ARG A 503 -35.26 10.50 12.02
C ARG A 503 -35.95 9.14 11.92
N ASP A 504 -36.40 8.76 10.73
CA ASP A 504 -37.13 7.50 10.50
C ASP A 504 -36.20 6.31 10.15
N GLN A 505 -34.89 6.55 9.99
CA GLN A 505 -33.87 5.54 9.66
C GLN A 505 -32.80 5.45 10.76
N VAL A 506 -33.15 5.83 11.98
CA VAL A 506 -32.26 5.85 13.14
C VAL A 506 -32.84 4.98 14.25
N ILE A 507 -32.04 4.04 14.75
CA ILE A 507 -32.37 3.23 15.93
C ILE A 507 -31.37 3.50 17.06
N ASP A 508 -31.84 3.33 18.29
CA ASP A 508 -30.97 3.26 19.47
C ASP A 508 -30.05 2.03 19.35
N GLU A 509 -28.94 2.01 20.09
CA GLU A 509 -28.00 0.87 20.05
C GLU A 509 -28.72 -0.47 20.30
N PRO A 510 -28.70 -1.42 19.35
CA PRO A 510 -29.41 -2.69 19.50
C PRO A 510 -29.02 -3.49 20.75
N ILE A 511 -27.78 -3.34 21.22
CA ILE A 511 -27.26 -3.98 22.44
C ILE A 511 -27.94 -3.49 23.73
N ALA A 512 -28.70 -2.40 23.67
CA ALA A 512 -29.54 -1.94 24.76
C ALA A 512 -30.69 -2.93 25.04
N ARG A 513 -31.17 -3.67 24.03
CA ARG A 513 -32.17 -4.72 24.21
C ARG A 513 -31.55 -5.98 24.80
N ASP A 514 -32.18 -6.55 25.82
CA ASP A 514 -31.65 -7.71 26.54
C ASP A 514 -31.58 -8.98 25.67
N ASP A 515 -32.57 -9.18 24.79
CA ASP A 515 -32.61 -10.31 23.85
C ASP A 515 -31.44 -10.27 22.86
N VAL A 516 -31.18 -9.12 22.23
CA VAL A 516 -30.03 -8.90 21.33
C VAL A 516 -28.72 -9.13 22.07
N ARG A 517 -28.60 -8.59 23.29
CA ARG A 517 -27.39 -8.73 24.11
C ARG A 517 -27.12 -10.18 24.50
N GLU A 518 -28.14 -10.92 24.88
CA GLU A 518 -28.03 -12.34 25.22
C GLU A 518 -27.61 -13.17 24.00
N ARG A 519 -28.26 -12.96 22.85
CA ARG A 519 -27.93 -13.67 21.60
C ARG A 519 -26.53 -13.36 21.10
N LEU A 520 -26.10 -12.10 21.16
CA LEU A 520 -24.73 -11.71 20.82
C LEU A 520 -23.70 -12.40 21.73
N ARG A 521 -23.94 -12.42 23.05
CA ARG A 521 -23.05 -13.13 24.00
C ARG A 521 -22.98 -14.62 23.71
N SER A 522 -24.12 -15.25 23.39
CA SER A 522 -24.19 -16.67 23.02
C SER A 522 -23.36 -16.95 21.76
N LEU A 523 -23.55 -16.15 20.69
CA LEU A 523 -22.77 -16.26 19.46
C LEU A 523 -21.26 -16.09 19.70
N LEU A 524 -20.86 -15.06 20.44
CA LEU A 524 -19.46 -14.83 20.80
C LEU A 524 -18.89 -15.99 21.63
N GLY A 525 -19.69 -16.59 22.52
CA GLY A 525 -19.33 -17.77 23.29
C GLY A 525 -19.07 -19.00 22.42
N ALA A 526 -19.99 -19.30 21.51
CA ALA A 526 -19.87 -20.42 20.56
C ALA A 526 -18.64 -20.25 19.65
N LEU A 527 -18.41 -19.05 19.11
CA LEU A 527 -17.24 -18.75 18.27
C LEU A 527 -15.91 -18.90 19.02
N ARG A 528 -15.83 -18.47 20.30
CA ARG A 528 -14.63 -18.68 21.14
C ARG A 528 -14.38 -20.15 21.44
N THR A 529 -15.44 -20.94 21.64
CA THR A 529 -15.30 -22.39 21.81
C THR A 529 -14.76 -23.03 20.54
N LEU A 530 -15.31 -22.66 19.38
CA LEU A 530 -14.81 -23.13 18.08
C LEU A 530 -13.33 -22.75 17.85
N GLU A 531 -12.96 -21.50 18.13
CA GLU A 531 -11.57 -21.02 18.03
C GLU A 531 -10.62 -21.86 18.88
N ARG A 532 -10.99 -22.13 20.15
CA ARG A 532 -10.20 -22.96 21.06
C ARG A 532 -10.03 -24.39 20.57
N GLU A 533 -11.09 -24.99 20.00
CA GLU A 533 -11.00 -26.35 19.45
C GLU A 533 -10.13 -26.41 18.19
N LEU A 534 -10.28 -25.43 17.29
CA LEU A 534 -9.43 -25.30 16.10
C LEU A 534 -7.96 -25.07 16.47
N GLY A 535 -7.68 -24.24 17.47
CA GLY A 535 -6.32 -24.04 17.98
C GLY A 535 -5.70 -25.34 18.50
N GLY A 536 -6.51 -26.21 19.11
CA GLY A 536 -6.06 -27.52 19.55
C GLY A 536 -5.85 -28.55 18.44
N VAL A 537 -6.52 -28.39 17.29
CA VAL A 537 -6.22 -29.15 16.06
C VAL A 537 -4.92 -28.64 15.44
N ARG A 538 -4.78 -27.32 15.29
CA ARG A 538 -3.58 -26.69 14.70
C ARG A 538 -2.30 -27.06 15.46
N GLY A 539 -2.29 -26.91 16.79
CA GLY A 539 -1.10 -27.22 17.58
C GLY A 539 -0.62 -28.67 17.40
N ARG A 540 -1.54 -29.63 17.21
CA ARG A 540 -1.19 -31.03 16.96
C ARG A 540 -0.65 -31.29 15.55
N ILE A 541 -1.10 -30.51 14.57
CA ILE A 541 -0.56 -30.55 13.20
C ILE A 541 0.86 -29.96 13.21
N GLU A 542 1.08 -28.85 13.93
CA GLU A 542 2.40 -28.23 14.07
C GLU A 542 3.40 -29.13 14.83
N GLU A 543 2.94 -29.91 15.81
CA GLU A 543 3.76 -30.94 16.50
C GLU A 543 4.09 -32.18 15.61
N SER A 544 3.56 -32.24 14.39
CA SER A 544 3.79 -33.34 13.44
C SER A 544 4.76 -33.00 12.29
N GLU A 545 5.12 -31.73 12.13
CA GLU A 545 6.26 -31.26 11.32
C GLU A 545 7.55 -31.22 12.15
#